data_AF-A0A5C4NJW3-F1
#
_entry.id   AF-A0A5C4NJW3-F1
#
_cell.length_a   1.000
_cell.length_b   1.000
_cell.length_c   1.000
_cell.angle_alpha   90.00
_cell.angle_beta   90.00
_cell.angle_gamma   90.00
#
_symmetry.space_group_name_H-M   'P 1'
#
loop_
_entity.id
_entity.type
_entity.pdbx_description
1 polymer ?
#
loop_
_entity_poly.entity_id
_entity_poly.type
_entity_poly.pdbx_seq_one_letter_code
_entity_poly.pdbx_strand_id
1 'polypeptide(L)'
;MALVSDHPLHLLGLRFPLRLRVTVRQGFVTLHNEITTKKLASGDSFVVPAFLRFACDVMPGRGKPAVFTLALEDDEPDGGHGGGKRWSQALAQHIFDTPQGKWTAARLATLWQVTPHKARARLFAEGEALLSLVREQRLAHALHTAAQAGADGEDGERDLAQVAAGSGFASIPAFCDACVDVAGVRPSLFLRGQAPG
;
A
#
# COMPACT_ATOMS: atom_id res chain seq x y z
N MET A 1 -4.10 5.55 13.07
CA MET A 1 -3.40 4.94 14.22
C MET A 1 -2.06 4.36 13.76
N ALA A 2 -1.32 3.60 14.57
CA ALA A 2 0.05 3.18 14.25
C ALA A 2 0.18 1.67 14.02
N LEU A 3 0.94 1.29 12.99
CA LEU A 3 1.52 -0.03 12.83
C LEU A 3 2.60 -0.22 13.89
N VAL A 4 2.57 -1.38 14.54
CA VAL A 4 3.50 -1.76 15.60
C VAL A 4 4.26 -3.00 15.15
N SER A 5 5.59 -2.92 15.15
CA SER A 5 6.44 -4.06 14.80
C SER A 5 7.51 -4.29 15.86
N ASP A 6 7.51 -5.49 16.43
CA ASP A 6 8.55 -5.96 17.36
C ASP A 6 9.79 -6.49 16.62
N HIS A 7 9.69 -6.65 15.30
CA HIS A 7 10.74 -7.20 14.43
C HIS A 7 11.07 -6.22 13.30
N PRO A 8 12.27 -6.29 12.68
CA PRO A 8 12.54 -5.59 11.43
C PRO A 8 11.47 -5.91 10.38
N LEU A 9 10.89 -4.89 9.77
CA LEU A 9 9.89 -5.00 8.70
C LEU A 9 10.44 -4.29 7.47
N HIS A 10 10.49 -4.97 6.33
CA HIS A 10 11.01 -4.45 5.08
C HIS A 10 9.91 -4.45 4.03
N LEU A 11 9.18 -3.34 3.88
CA LEU A 11 8.17 -3.20 2.84
C LEU A 11 8.85 -2.83 1.53
N LEU A 12 8.85 -3.74 0.56
CA LEU A 12 9.49 -3.51 -0.73
C LEU A 12 8.51 -2.87 -1.73
N GLY A 13 8.99 -1.87 -2.46
CA GLY A 13 8.44 -1.47 -3.76
C GLY A 13 6.94 -1.13 -3.82
N LEU A 14 6.36 -0.62 -2.73
CA LEU A 14 4.95 -0.23 -2.69
C LEU A 14 4.74 1.13 -3.33
N ARG A 15 3.54 1.32 -3.88
CA ARG A 15 3.11 2.58 -4.47
C ARG A 15 1.65 2.85 -4.10
N PHE A 16 1.42 3.97 -3.43
CA PHE A 16 0.08 4.44 -3.09
C PHE A 16 -0.44 5.37 -4.18
N PRO A 17 -1.76 5.39 -4.44
CA PRO A 17 -2.32 6.23 -5.50
C PRO A 17 -2.45 7.70 -5.07
N LEU A 18 -2.50 7.95 -3.77
CA LEU A 18 -2.48 9.28 -3.13
C LEU A 18 -1.17 9.51 -2.39
N ARG A 19 -0.95 10.75 -1.97
CA ARG A 19 0.16 11.12 -1.09
C ARG A 19 0.04 10.38 0.23
N LEU A 20 1.17 9.85 0.70
CA LEU A 20 1.20 9.04 1.92
C LEU A 20 2.10 9.73 2.95
N ARG A 21 1.51 10.18 4.06
CA ARG A 21 2.28 10.62 5.23
C ARG A 21 2.68 9.42 6.07
N VAL A 22 3.98 9.25 6.22
CA VAL A 22 4.60 8.31 7.16
C VAL A 22 5.05 9.11 8.38
N THR A 23 4.59 8.75 9.58
CA THR A 23 5.02 9.39 10.83
C THR A 23 5.55 8.35 11.80
N VAL A 24 6.75 8.58 12.33
CA VAL A 24 7.37 7.65 13.28
C VAL A 24 7.05 8.09 14.69
N ARG A 25 6.39 7.23 15.46
CA ARG A 25 6.14 7.46 16.90
C ARG A 25 7.24 6.85 17.76
N GLN A 26 7.77 5.70 17.35
CA GLN A 26 8.81 4.98 18.08
C GLN A 26 9.68 4.15 17.12
N GLY A 27 10.97 4.02 17.44
CA GLY A 27 11.93 3.30 16.59
C GLY A 27 12.41 4.16 15.42
N PHE A 28 12.82 3.48 14.33
CA PHE A 28 13.38 4.11 13.14
C PHE A 28 12.67 3.61 11.89
N VAL A 29 12.43 4.51 10.94
CA VAL A 29 11.92 4.18 9.62
C VAL A 29 12.87 4.75 8.57
N THR A 30 13.26 3.95 7.59
CA THR A 30 14.01 4.38 6.42
C THR A 30 13.15 4.21 5.19
N LEU A 31 12.79 5.33 4.57
CA LEU A 31 12.12 5.36 3.28
C LEU A 31 13.17 5.50 2.20
N HIS A 32 13.10 4.70 1.15
CA HIS A 32 13.99 4.85 0.02
C HIS A 32 13.27 4.57 -1.30
N ASN A 33 13.66 5.31 -2.34
CA ASN A 33 13.26 5.08 -3.72
C ASN A 33 14.53 5.02 -4.59
N GLU A 34 14.36 5.00 -5.92
CA GLU A 34 15.48 4.90 -6.86
C GLU A 34 16.47 6.09 -6.79
N ILE A 35 16.06 7.22 -6.21
CA ILE A 35 16.78 8.50 -6.29
C ILE A 35 17.24 8.99 -4.90
N THR A 36 16.54 8.63 -3.84
CA THR A 36 16.67 9.23 -2.52
C THR A 36 16.43 8.23 -1.41
N THR A 37 17.14 8.44 -0.30
CA THR A 37 16.95 7.71 0.96
C THR A 37 16.71 8.71 2.08
N LYS A 38 15.62 8.54 2.82
CA LYS A 38 15.22 9.37 3.95
C LYS A 38 15.11 8.51 5.20
N LYS A 39 15.91 8.84 6.22
CA LYS A 39 15.82 8.25 7.56
C LYS A 39 14.95 9.14 8.44
N LEU A 40 14.02 8.52 9.15
CA LEU A 40 13.09 9.12 10.07
C LEU A 40 13.29 8.51 11.45
N ALA A 41 13.49 9.36 12.45
CA ALA A 41 13.55 9.00 13.85
C ALA A 41 12.20 9.27 14.53
N SER A 42 12.06 8.86 15.78
CA SER A 42 10.84 9.08 16.56
C SER A 42 10.49 10.58 16.65
N GLY A 43 9.27 10.93 16.23
CA GLY A 43 8.79 12.30 16.09
C GLY A 43 8.79 12.83 14.65
N ASP A 44 9.57 12.23 13.76
CA ASP A 44 9.66 12.68 12.37
C ASP A 44 8.45 12.24 11.53
N SER A 45 8.13 13.05 10.54
CA SER A 45 7.19 12.67 9.48
C SER A 45 7.72 13.03 8.09
N PHE A 46 7.29 12.27 7.09
CA PHE A 46 7.62 12.50 5.70
C PHE A 46 6.41 12.18 4.82
N VAL A 47 6.21 12.96 3.76
CA VAL A 47 5.16 12.73 2.79
C VAL A 47 5.77 12.14 1.53
N VAL A 48 5.38 10.92 1.22
CA VAL A 48 5.71 10.25 -0.04
C VAL A 48 4.74 10.77 -1.12
N PRO A 49 5.25 11.26 -2.26
CA PRO A 49 4.41 11.67 -3.39
C PRO A 49 3.47 10.56 -3.87
N ALA A 50 2.31 10.97 -4.38
CA ALA A 50 1.37 10.06 -5.02
C ALA A 50 2.04 9.31 -6.17
N PHE A 51 1.72 8.02 -6.29
CA PHE A 51 2.17 7.15 -7.37
C PHE A 51 3.70 7.02 -7.51
N LEU A 52 4.45 7.35 -6.45
CA LEU A 52 5.87 7.06 -6.35
C LEU A 52 6.07 5.68 -5.71
N ARG A 53 6.90 4.85 -6.35
CA ARG A 53 7.33 3.58 -5.74
C ARG A 53 8.40 3.85 -4.69
N PHE A 54 8.21 3.30 -3.50
CA PHE A 54 9.18 3.38 -2.42
C PHE A 54 9.24 2.06 -1.66
N ALA A 55 10.36 1.84 -0.99
CA ALA A 55 10.52 0.82 0.03
C ALA A 55 10.64 1.49 1.40
N CYS A 56 10.22 0.75 2.42
CA CYS A 56 10.15 1.22 3.79
C CYS A 56 10.71 0.16 4.73
N ASP A 57 11.88 0.46 5.30
CA ASP A 57 12.50 -0.37 6.33
C ASP A 57 12.15 0.18 7.71
N VAL A 58 11.54 -0.65 8.54
CA VAL A 58 11.15 -0.30 9.90
C VAL A 58 12.00 -1.13 10.85
N MET A 59 12.73 -0.44 11.73
CA MET A 59 13.64 -1.06 12.68
C MET A 59 13.19 -0.77 14.12
N PRO A 60 12.91 -1.80 14.93
CA PRO A 60 12.62 -1.63 16.36
C PRO A 60 13.86 -1.12 17.11
N GLY A 61 13.61 -0.46 18.24
CA GLY A 61 14.67 -0.03 19.16
C GLY A 61 15.10 -1.17 20.08
N ARG A 62 16.18 -0.98 20.87
CA ARG A 62 16.60 -1.96 21.88
C ARG A 62 15.48 -2.20 22.91
N GLY A 63 14.85 -3.38 22.81
CA GLY A 63 13.77 -3.80 23.71
C GLY A 63 12.46 -3.02 23.56
N LYS A 64 12.28 -2.29 22.46
CA LYS A 64 11.11 -1.43 22.20
C LYS A 64 10.61 -1.62 20.77
N PRO A 65 9.29 -1.84 20.56
CA PRO A 65 8.75 -1.95 19.21
C PRO A 65 8.95 -0.67 18.41
N ALA A 66 8.99 -0.81 17.10
CA ALA A 66 8.79 0.30 16.19
C ALA A 66 7.29 0.61 16.09
N VAL A 67 6.93 1.88 16.12
CA VAL A 67 5.56 2.36 16.04
C VAL A 67 5.52 3.48 15.01
N PHE A 68 4.76 3.31 13.93
CA PHE A 68 4.67 4.30 12.86
C PHE A 68 3.26 4.35 12.26
N THR A 69 2.83 5.51 11.80
CA THR A 69 1.50 5.69 11.20
C THR A 69 1.62 5.89 9.70
N LEU A 70 0.64 5.36 8.96
CA LEU A 70 0.43 5.63 7.55
C LEU A 70 -0.90 6.37 7.42
N ALA A 71 -0.87 7.58 6.86
CA ALA A 71 -2.07 8.38 6.60
C ALA A 71 -2.06 8.83 5.15
N LEU A 72 -3.17 8.59 4.45
CA LEU A 72 -3.38 9.17 3.13
C LEU A 72 -3.71 10.64 3.29
N GLU A 73 -3.08 11.47 2.47
CA GLU A 73 -3.45 12.88 2.33
C GLU A 73 -4.20 13.04 1.02
N ASP A 74 -5.30 13.79 1.06
CA ASP A 74 -5.97 14.20 -0.15
C ASP A 74 -4.99 15.01 -1.00
N ASP A 75 -5.04 14.77 -2.31
CA ASP A 75 -4.26 15.55 -3.26
C ASP A 75 -4.88 16.95 -3.30
N GLU A 76 -4.28 17.90 -2.57
CA GLU A 76 -4.44 19.30 -2.97
C GLU A 76 -3.96 19.37 -4.43
N PRO A 77 -4.70 20.05 -5.33
CA PRO A 77 -4.37 20.10 -6.74
C PRO A 77 -3.12 20.97 -6.94
N ASP A 78 -1.96 20.45 -6.54
CA ASP A 78 -0.69 21.10 -6.76
C ASP A 78 -0.24 20.73 -8.17
N GLY A 79 -0.18 21.77 -9.01
CA GLY A 79 -0.12 21.71 -10.47
C GLY A 79 1.20 21.20 -11.06
N GLY A 80 1.83 20.20 -10.46
CA GLY A 80 3.04 19.62 -11.01
C GLY A 80 3.42 18.36 -10.29
N HIS A 81 3.26 17.21 -10.96
CA HIS A 81 4.29 16.21 -11.30
C HIS A 81 3.68 15.21 -12.31
N GLY A 82 2.93 15.73 -13.29
CA GLY A 82 2.25 14.96 -14.32
C GLY A 82 3.20 14.54 -15.44
N GLY A 83 4.14 13.66 -15.14
CA GLY A 83 5.13 13.17 -16.10
C GLY A 83 5.16 11.64 -16.18
N GLY A 84 4.20 11.05 -16.90
CA GLY A 84 4.44 9.75 -17.56
C GLY A 84 3.34 8.70 -17.48
N LYS A 85 2.52 8.66 -16.42
CA LYS A 85 1.61 7.51 -16.17
C LYS A 85 0.17 7.88 -15.78
N ARG A 86 -0.48 8.73 -16.58
CA ARG A 86 -1.84 9.22 -16.30
C ARG A 86 -2.86 8.09 -16.16
N TRP A 87 -2.83 7.09 -17.04
CA TRP A 87 -3.82 6.02 -17.06
C TRP A 87 -3.66 5.08 -15.88
N SER A 88 -2.42 4.73 -15.55
CA SER A 88 -2.09 3.81 -14.46
C SER A 88 -2.29 4.47 -13.10
N GLN A 89 -1.97 5.76 -12.96
CA GLN A 89 -2.25 6.50 -11.73
C GLN A 89 -3.76 6.61 -11.47
N ALA A 90 -4.54 7.03 -12.46
CA ALA A 90 -5.99 7.11 -12.33
C ALA A 90 -6.61 5.73 -12.04
N LEU A 91 -6.12 4.67 -12.70
CA LEU A 91 -6.57 3.31 -12.43
C LEU A 91 -6.19 2.83 -11.04
N ALA A 92 -5.00 3.18 -10.55
CA ALA A 92 -4.55 2.78 -9.24
C ALA A 92 -5.46 3.35 -8.15
N GLN A 93 -5.86 4.62 -8.29
CA GLN A 93 -6.84 5.25 -7.42
C GLN A 93 -8.16 4.46 -7.42
N HIS A 94 -8.72 4.18 -8.60
CA HIS A 94 -9.96 3.42 -8.72
C HIS A 94 -9.89 2.01 -8.11
N ILE A 95 -8.75 1.32 -8.28
CA ILE A 95 -8.53 0.01 -7.67
C ILE A 95 -8.47 0.14 -6.14
N PHE A 96 -7.74 1.13 -5.64
CA PHE A 96 -7.60 1.36 -4.21
C PHE A 96 -8.93 1.70 -3.55
N ASP A 97 -9.76 2.52 -4.18
CA ASP A 97 -11.09 2.90 -3.67
C ASP A 97 -12.10 1.74 -3.75
N THR A 98 -11.93 0.83 -4.70
CA THR A 98 -12.82 -0.33 -4.88
C THR A 98 -12.01 -1.62 -5.11
N PRO A 99 -11.29 -2.12 -4.09
CA PRO A 99 -10.32 -3.22 -4.25
C PRO A 99 -10.99 -4.54 -4.59
N GLN A 100 -12.25 -4.72 -4.14
CA GLN A 100 -13.13 -5.85 -4.48
C GLN A 100 -13.53 -5.92 -5.94
N GLY A 101 -13.33 -4.83 -6.69
CA GLY A 101 -13.75 -4.75 -8.07
C GLY A 101 -13.20 -5.90 -8.91
N LYS A 102 -14.06 -6.44 -9.80
CA LYS A 102 -13.61 -7.34 -10.86
C LYS A 102 -12.86 -6.52 -11.93
N TRP A 103 -11.57 -6.31 -11.71
CA TRP A 103 -10.70 -5.54 -12.58
C TRP A 103 -10.30 -6.35 -13.82
N THR A 104 -10.86 -5.99 -14.97
CA THR A 104 -10.61 -6.64 -16.26
C THR A 104 -10.45 -5.60 -17.34
N ALA A 105 -9.81 -5.97 -18.46
CA ALA A 105 -9.70 -5.07 -19.61
C ALA A 105 -11.06 -4.59 -20.14
N ALA A 106 -12.12 -5.39 -19.99
CA ALA A 106 -13.49 -4.99 -20.33
C ALA A 106 -14.02 -3.89 -19.40
N ARG A 107 -13.80 -4.02 -18.09
CA ARG A 107 -14.16 -2.98 -17.11
C ARG A 107 -13.39 -1.67 -17.38
N LEU A 108 -12.09 -1.77 -17.65
CA LEU A 108 -11.27 -0.62 -18.01
C LEU A 108 -11.76 0.05 -19.30
N ALA A 109 -12.10 -0.74 -20.31
CA ALA A 109 -12.68 -0.26 -21.56
C ALA A 109 -13.95 0.56 -21.33
N THR A 110 -14.86 0.08 -20.48
CA THR A 110 -16.06 0.84 -20.09
C THR A 110 -15.70 2.13 -19.37
N LEU A 111 -14.82 2.08 -18.36
CA LEU A 111 -14.39 3.25 -17.58
C LEU A 111 -13.74 4.33 -18.45
N TRP A 112 -12.98 3.92 -19.46
CA TRP A 112 -12.23 4.84 -20.33
C TRP A 112 -12.90 5.09 -21.68
N GLN A 113 -14.10 4.56 -21.89
CA GLN A 113 -14.87 4.65 -23.14
C GLN A 113 -14.06 4.25 -24.38
N VAL A 114 -13.36 3.11 -24.31
CA VAL A 114 -12.56 2.56 -25.42
C VAL A 114 -12.78 1.05 -25.56
N THR A 115 -12.16 0.44 -26.57
CA THR A 115 -12.14 -1.02 -26.69
C THR A 115 -11.18 -1.66 -25.68
N PRO A 116 -11.39 -2.94 -25.27
CA PRO A 116 -10.48 -3.65 -24.36
C PRO A 116 -9.03 -3.72 -24.86
N HIS A 117 -8.84 -3.76 -26.17
CA HIS A 117 -7.51 -3.71 -26.79
C HIS A 117 -6.83 -2.35 -26.55
N LYS A 118 -7.54 -1.24 -26.79
CA LYS A 118 -7.01 0.11 -26.54
C LYS A 118 -6.71 0.35 -25.06
N ALA A 119 -7.54 -0.18 -24.17
CA ALA A 119 -7.27 -0.12 -22.73
C ALA A 119 -5.95 -0.81 -22.35
N ARG A 120 -5.72 -2.04 -22.84
CA ARG A 120 -4.44 -2.74 -22.62
C ARG A 120 -3.26 -1.99 -23.23
N ALA A 121 -3.41 -1.46 -24.43
CA ALA A 121 -2.36 -0.70 -25.11
C ALA A 121 -1.96 0.57 -24.32
N ARG A 122 -2.92 1.26 -23.69
CA ARG A 122 -2.64 2.43 -22.83
C ARG A 122 -1.81 2.08 -21.60
N LEU A 123 -2.14 1.00 -20.90
CA LEU A 123 -1.34 0.53 -19.76
C LEU A 123 0.05 0.06 -20.21
N PHE A 124 0.11 -0.66 -21.32
CA PHE A 124 1.38 -1.13 -21.88
C PHE A 124 2.31 0.02 -22.28
N ALA A 125 1.77 1.09 -22.88
CA ALA A 125 2.53 2.30 -23.21
C ALA A 125 3.11 2.99 -21.97
N GLU A 126 2.51 2.80 -20.80
CA GLU A 126 3.02 3.29 -19.51
C GLU A 126 3.91 2.25 -18.79
N GLY A 127 4.19 1.11 -19.42
CA GLY A 127 5.00 0.02 -18.85
C GLY A 127 4.29 -0.72 -17.71
N GLU A 128 2.96 -0.69 -17.67
CA GLU A 128 2.17 -1.22 -16.57
C GLU A 128 1.32 -2.42 -17.02
N ALA A 129 1.23 -3.41 -16.15
CA ALA A 129 0.38 -4.59 -16.35
C ALA A 129 -0.82 -4.54 -15.39
N LEU A 130 -2.03 -4.72 -15.93
CA LEU A 130 -3.26 -4.64 -15.15
C LEU A 130 -3.23 -5.53 -13.89
N LEU A 131 -2.82 -6.79 -14.02
CA LEU A 131 -2.80 -7.72 -12.89
C LEU A 131 -1.79 -7.32 -11.82
N SER A 132 -0.62 -6.82 -12.24
CA SER A 132 0.41 -6.32 -11.33
C SER A 132 -0.11 -5.11 -10.55
N LEU A 133 -0.69 -4.14 -11.25
CA LEU A 133 -1.26 -2.95 -10.65
C LEU A 133 -2.40 -3.30 -9.67
N VAL A 134 -3.29 -4.23 -10.05
CA VAL A 134 -4.37 -4.68 -9.16
C VAL A 134 -3.81 -5.30 -7.89
N ARG A 135 -2.80 -6.17 -8.00
CA ARG A 135 -2.17 -6.80 -6.84
C ARG A 135 -1.49 -5.78 -5.93
N GLU A 136 -0.74 -4.85 -6.51
CA GLU A 136 -0.04 -3.76 -5.79
C GLU A 136 -1.03 -2.88 -5.03
N GLN A 137 -2.11 -2.42 -5.68
CA GLN A 137 -3.07 -1.52 -5.07
C GLN A 137 -3.97 -2.19 -4.04
N ARG A 138 -4.32 -3.48 -4.24
CA ARG A 138 -5.00 -4.27 -3.20
C ARG A 138 -4.14 -4.44 -1.95
N LEU A 139 -2.83 -4.63 -2.12
CA LEU A 139 -1.92 -4.70 -0.98
C LEU A 139 -1.75 -3.34 -0.30
N ALA A 140 -1.60 -2.25 -1.06
CA ALA A 140 -1.57 -0.90 -0.51
C ALA A 140 -2.84 -0.59 0.30
N HIS A 141 -4.01 -0.98 -0.22
CA HIS A 141 -5.28 -0.87 0.51
C HIS A 141 -5.29 -1.70 1.80
N ALA A 142 -4.81 -2.93 1.75
CA ALA A 142 -4.72 -3.79 2.94
C ALA A 142 -3.83 -3.17 4.01
N LEU A 143 -2.66 -2.63 3.63
CA LEU A 143 -1.73 -1.96 4.55
C LEU A 143 -2.31 -0.68 5.15
N HIS A 144 -2.98 0.13 4.33
CA HIS A 144 -3.69 1.31 4.82
C HIS A 144 -4.80 0.90 5.80
N THR A 145 -5.62 -0.08 5.44
CA THR A 145 -6.70 -0.59 6.30
C THR A 145 -6.14 -1.15 7.61
N ALA A 146 -5.03 -1.88 7.57
CA ALA A 146 -4.32 -2.37 8.75
C ALA A 146 -3.84 -1.24 9.67
N ALA A 147 -3.25 -0.19 9.10
CA ALA A 147 -2.78 0.98 9.85
C ALA A 147 -3.91 1.80 10.47
N GLN A 148 -5.11 1.75 9.85
CA GLN A 148 -6.30 2.44 10.32
C GLN A 148 -7.13 1.61 11.28
N ALA A 149 -7.15 0.28 11.19
CA ALA A 149 -7.96 -0.60 12.04
C ALA A 149 -7.60 -0.53 13.53
N GLY A 150 -6.41 -0.05 13.88
CA GLY A 150 -6.14 0.32 15.26
C GLY A 150 -7.06 1.43 15.78
N ALA A 151 -7.49 2.38 14.94
CA ALA A 151 -8.05 3.68 15.30
C ALA A 151 -9.39 3.67 16.06
N ASP A 152 -10.17 2.60 15.97
CA ASP A 152 -11.57 2.61 16.43
C ASP A 152 -11.75 2.21 17.90
N GLY A 153 -10.68 1.92 18.66
CA GLY A 153 -10.75 1.68 20.10
C GLY A 153 -11.58 0.46 20.53
N GLU A 154 -12.19 -0.25 19.58
CA GLU A 154 -12.64 -1.62 19.75
C GLU A 154 -11.38 -2.49 19.77
N ASP A 155 -11.18 -3.27 20.83
CA ASP A 155 -10.20 -4.35 20.94
C ASP A 155 -10.46 -5.49 19.90
N GLY A 156 -10.98 -5.15 18.73
CA GLY A 156 -11.15 -6.02 17.59
C GLY A 156 -9.88 -5.99 16.74
N GLU A 157 -8.92 -6.82 17.12
CA GLU A 157 -7.88 -7.31 16.23
C GLU A 157 -8.58 -7.73 14.91
N ARG A 158 -8.53 -6.91 13.84
CA ARG A 158 -9.23 -7.26 12.60
C ARG A 158 -8.58 -8.51 12.04
N ASP A 159 -9.37 -9.57 12.00
CA ASP A 159 -8.97 -10.87 11.46
C ASP A 159 -8.30 -10.65 10.09
N LEU A 160 -7.15 -11.29 9.92
CA LEU A 160 -6.41 -11.38 8.66
C LEU A 160 -7.36 -11.72 7.50
N ALA A 161 -8.36 -12.58 7.76
CA ALA A 161 -9.40 -12.92 6.81
C ALA A 161 -10.22 -11.71 6.36
N GLN A 162 -10.62 -10.83 7.29
CA GLN A 162 -11.41 -9.63 6.99
C GLN A 162 -10.60 -8.60 6.21
N VAL A 163 -9.31 -8.41 6.53
CA VAL A 163 -8.45 -7.48 5.78
C VAL A 163 -8.17 -8.00 4.37
N ALA A 164 -7.88 -9.31 4.23
CA ALA A 164 -7.69 -9.94 2.93
C ALA A 164 -8.97 -9.87 2.08
N ALA A 165 -10.09 -10.29 2.66
CA ALA A 165 -11.39 -10.27 2.01
C ALA A 165 -11.86 -8.86 1.70
N GLY A 166 -11.56 -7.87 2.55
CA GLY A 166 -11.86 -6.44 2.37
C GLY A 166 -10.94 -5.71 1.40
N SER A 167 -9.80 -6.32 1.04
CA SER A 167 -8.85 -5.82 0.04
C SER A 167 -8.88 -6.59 -1.29
N GLY A 168 -9.86 -7.45 -1.52
CA GLY A 168 -10.14 -8.07 -2.82
C GLY A 168 -9.36 -9.34 -3.09
N PHE A 169 -8.72 -9.93 -2.09
CA PHE A 169 -8.04 -11.21 -2.23
C PHE A 169 -9.05 -12.36 -2.14
N ALA A 170 -8.88 -13.36 -3.01
CA ALA A 170 -9.79 -14.51 -3.08
C ALA A 170 -9.64 -15.47 -1.88
N SER A 171 -8.49 -15.42 -1.19
CA SER A 171 -8.20 -16.26 -0.04
C SER A 171 -7.06 -15.66 0.80
N ILE A 172 -6.92 -16.10 2.04
CA ILE A 172 -5.79 -15.72 2.91
C ILE A 172 -4.44 -16.13 2.30
N PRO A 173 -4.26 -17.36 1.76
CA PRO A 173 -3.01 -17.71 1.08
C PRO A 173 -2.66 -16.76 -0.07
N ALA A 174 -3.62 -16.38 -0.92
CA ALA A 174 -3.36 -15.43 -2.01
C ALA A 174 -2.95 -14.05 -1.50
N PHE A 175 -3.46 -13.63 -0.33
CA PHE A 175 -3.03 -12.42 0.35
C PHE A 175 -1.61 -12.55 0.92
N CYS A 176 -1.29 -13.66 1.60
CA CYS A 176 0.04 -13.96 2.10
C CYS A 176 1.08 -13.94 0.99
N ASP A 177 0.80 -14.62 -0.12
CA ASP A 177 1.67 -14.65 -1.29
C ASP A 177 1.88 -13.26 -1.87
N ALA A 178 0.81 -12.43 -1.92
CA ALA A 178 0.94 -11.03 -2.35
C ALA A 178 1.81 -10.19 -1.43
N CYS A 179 1.70 -10.38 -0.11
CA CYS A 179 2.53 -9.66 0.84
C CYS A 179 4.02 -10.03 0.70
N VAL A 180 4.31 -11.32 0.46
CA VAL A 180 5.69 -11.80 0.24
C VAL A 180 6.23 -11.33 -1.11
N ASP A 181 5.47 -11.52 -2.19
CA ASP A 181 5.94 -11.22 -3.54
C ASP A 181 6.08 -9.72 -3.82
N VAL A 182 5.15 -8.91 -3.31
CA VAL A 182 5.11 -7.47 -3.60
C VAL A 182 5.86 -6.70 -2.53
N ALA A 183 5.61 -6.98 -1.26
CA ALA A 183 6.18 -6.22 -0.15
C ALA A 183 7.31 -6.94 0.60
N GLY A 184 7.66 -8.18 0.25
CA GLY A 184 8.76 -8.91 0.93
C GLY A 184 8.45 -9.32 2.37
N VAL A 185 7.20 -9.22 2.83
CA VAL A 185 6.83 -9.40 4.25
C VAL A 185 5.69 -10.37 4.45
N ARG A 186 5.71 -11.08 5.58
CA ARG A 186 4.57 -11.90 6.01
C ARG A 186 3.48 -11.00 6.60
N PRO A 187 2.19 -11.25 6.29
CA PRO A 187 1.08 -10.46 6.85
C PRO A 187 1.08 -10.40 8.38
N SER A 188 1.46 -11.50 9.03
CA SER A 188 1.52 -11.63 10.49
C SER A 188 2.51 -10.67 11.18
N LEU A 189 3.39 -10.00 10.43
CA LEU A 189 4.34 -9.02 10.97
C LEU A 189 3.76 -7.61 11.07
N PHE A 190 2.70 -7.30 10.34
CA PHE A 190 2.08 -5.96 10.33
C PHE A 190 0.58 -5.98 10.60
N LEU A 191 -0.07 -7.13 10.47
CA LEU A 191 -1.38 -7.42 11.04
C LEU A 191 -1.12 -8.21 12.32
N ARG A 192 -1.24 -7.55 13.47
CA ARG A 192 -1.35 -8.30 14.73
C ARG A 192 -2.58 -9.19 14.58
N GLY A 193 -2.34 -10.49 14.64
CA GLY A 193 -3.34 -11.54 14.57
C GLY A 193 -2.70 -12.77 15.22
N GLN A 194 -3.26 -13.19 16.36
CA GLN A 194 -2.91 -14.35 17.19
C GLN A 194 -1.79 -15.26 16.64
N ALA A 195 -0.68 -15.33 17.39
CA ALA A 195 0.15 -16.54 17.35
C ALA A 195 -0.70 -17.72 17.87
N PRO A 196 -0.71 -18.89 17.20
CA PRO A 196 -1.34 -20.06 17.78
C PRO A 196 -0.55 -20.41 19.07
N GLY A 197 -1.28 -20.43 20.19
CA GLY A 197 -0.80 -21.03 21.44
C GLY A 197 -0.69 -22.54 21.34
#